data_AF-A0A7K0CFB9-F1
#
_entry.id   AF-A0A7K0CFB9-F1
#
_cell.length_a   1.000
_cell.length_b   1.000
_cell.length_c   1.000
_cell.angle_alpha   90.00
_cell.angle_beta   90.00
_cell.angle_gamma   90.00
#
_symmetry.space_group_name_H-M   'P 1'
#
loop_
_entity.id
_entity.type
_entity.pdbx_description
1 polymer ?
#
loop_
_entity_poly.entity_id
_entity_poly.type
_entity_poly.pdbx_seq_one_letter_code
_entity_poly.pdbx_strand_id
1 'polypeptide(L)' 'MGCGNDFACSVAAIHPGMSYARVRAEARRVLPGVRYRRGLLWRYSLVWRKPGPQ' A
#
# COMPACT_ATOMS: atom_id res chain seq x y z
N MET A 1 5.83 0.86 -43.82
CA MET A 1 4.59 1.38 -43.22
C MET A 1 3.86 0.18 -42.62
N GLY A 2 3.68 0.18 -41.31
CA GLY A 2 3.15 -0.94 -40.55
C GLY A 2 3.52 -0.81 -39.08
N CYS A 3 3.02 0.26 -38.43
CA CYS A 3 2.96 0.33 -36.98
C CYS A 3 1.97 -0.72 -36.48
N GLY A 4 2.29 -1.45 -35.41
CA GLY A 4 1.36 -2.44 -34.86
C GLY A 4 1.71 -2.91 -33.44
N ASN A 5 1.18 -2.18 -32.46
CA ASN A 5 0.84 -2.57 -31.08
C ASN A 5 1.89 -3.26 -30.18
N ASP A 6 2.63 -2.45 -29.41
CA ASP A 6 3.44 -2.90 -28.26
C ASP A 6 3.15 -2.07 -26.97
N PHE A 7 1.87 -1.87 -26.65
CA PHE A 7 1.45 -1.17 -25.41
C PHE A 7 0.60 -2.05 -24.50
N ALA A 8 0.93 -3.33 -24.34
CA ALA A 8 0.33 -4.16 -23.31
C ALA A 8 1.15 -4.06 -22.01
N CYS A 9 0.92 -3.01 -21.21
CA CYS A 9 1.36 -3.01 -19.82
C CYS A 9 0.33 -3.80 -18.98
N SER A 10 0.33 -5.12 -19.10
CA SER A 10 -0.46 -5.99 -18.22
C SER A 10 0.27 -6.12 -16.88
N VAL A 11 -0.24 -5.45 -15.86
CA VAL A 11 0.30 -5.61 -14.50
C VAL A 11 0.00 -7.03 -14.03
N ALA A 12 1.04 -7.84 -13.85
CA ALA A 12 0.88 -9.15 -13.24
C ALA A 12 0.42 -8.96 -11.79
N ALA A 13 -0.66 -9.65 -11.41
CA ALA A 13 -1.10 -9.67 -10.01
C ALA A 13 -0.04 -10.39 -9.18
N ILE A 14 0.69 -9.64 -8.35
CA ILE A 14 1.70 -10.20 -7.45
C ILE A 14 1.03 -10.89 -6.26
N HIS A 15 1.55 -12.06 -5.88
CA HIS A 15 1.11 -12.71 -4.67
C HIS A 15 1.62 -11.92 -3.45
N PRO A 16 0.77 -11.52 -2.51
CA PRO A 16 1.24 -10.78 -1.34
C PRO A 16 2.11 -11.72 -0.48
N GLY A 17 3.38 -11.36 -0.29
CA GLY A 17 4.30 -12.11 0.59
C GLY A 17 3.91 -12.05 2.07
N MET A 18 2.96 -11.18 2.43
CA MET A 18 2.52 -10.98 3.80
C MET A 18 1.01 -10.74 3.87
N SER A 19 0.34 -11.36 4.84
CA SER A 19 -1.07 -11.09 5.11
C SER A 19 -1.27 -9.67 5.64
N TYR A 20 -2.40 -9.06 5.29
CA TYR A 20 -2.72 -7.69 5.72
C TYR A 20 -2.73 -7.54 7.26
N ALA A 21 -3.11 -8.58 8.00
CA ALA A 21 -3.06 -8.57 9.46
C ALA A 21 -1.63 -8.40 9.99
N ARG A 22 -0.65 -9.08 9.39
CA ARG A 22 0.76 -8.95 9.78
C ARG A 22 1.30 -7.58 9.41
N VAL A 23 0.95 -7.04 8.24
CA VAL A 23 1.30 -5.65 7.87
C VAL A 23 0.78 -4.65 8.91
N ARG A 24 -0.46 -4.83 9.41
CA ARG A 24 -1.00 -3.97 10.47
C ARG A 24 -0.26 -4.10 11.80
N ALA A 25 0.16 -5.31 12.17
CA ALA A 25 0.92 -5.52 13.39
C ALA A 25 2.30 -4.85 13.31
N GLU A 26 3.04 -5.05 12.21
CA GLU A 26 4.36 -4.45 12.04
C GLU A 26 4.29 -2.93 11.91
N ALA A 27 3.31 -2.40 11.17
CA ALA A 27 3.15 -0.95 11.05
C ALA A 27 2.84 -0.28 12.39
N ARG A 28 2.11 -0.92 13.31
CA ARG A 28 1.92 -0.41 14.68
C ARG A 28 3.20 -0.43 15.53
N ARG A 29 4.09 -1.39 15.28
CA ARG A 29 5.39 -1.48 15.98
C ARG A 29 6.35 -0.40 15.50
N VAL A 30 6.43 -0.19 14.20
CA VAL A 30 7.37 0.77 13.59
C VAL A 30 6.86 2.22 13.71
N LEU A 31 5.54 2.43 13.66
CA LEU A 31 4.92 3.75 13.67
C LEU A 31 4.01 3.91 14.91
N PRO A 32 4.56 4.22 16.08
CA PRO A 32 3.76 4.45 17.28
C PRO A 32 2.79 5.61 17.06
N GLY A 33 1.51 5.40 17.38
CA GLY A 33 0.44 6.39 17.20
C GLY A 33 -0.26 6.39 15.84
N VAL A 34 0.02 5.40 14.99
CA VAL A 34 -0.61 5.25 13.69
C VAL A 34 -2.13 5.02 13.76
N ARG A 35 -2.89 5.68 12.88
CA ARG A 35 -4.36 5.55 12.77
C ARG A 35 -4.75 4.92 11.43
N TYR A 36 -5.57 3.88 11.49
CA TYR A 36 -6.12 3.23 10.30
C TYR A 36 -7.46 3.85 9.91
N ARG A 37 -7.62 4.12 8.61
CA ARG A 37 -8.86 4.63 8.01
C ARG A 37 -9.31 3.65 6.93
N ARG A 38 -10.58 3.25 6.97
CA ARG A 38 -11.21 2.52 5.87
C ARG A 38 -11.87 3.54 4.96
N GLY A 39 -11.35 3.69 3.75
CA GLY A 39 -11.95 4.52 2.70
C GLY A 39 -13.01 3.75 1.91
N LEU A 40 -13.59 4.44 0.93
CA LEU A 40 -14.46 3.84 -0.08
C LEU A 40 -13.65 2.90 -0.99
N LEU A 41 -14.34 2.02 -1.71
CA LEU A 41 -13.74 1.08 -2.67
C LEU A 41 -12.64 0.17 -2.07
N TRP A 42 -12.82 -0.29 -0.82
CA TRP A 42 -11.88 -1.21 -0.16
C TRP A 42 -10.46 -0.65 0.06
N ARG A 43 -10.29 0.67 -0.09
CA ARG A 43 -9.00 1.32 0.11
C ARG A 43 -8.73 1.52 1.59
N TYR A 44 -7.64 0.96 2.07
CA TYR A 44 -7.19 1.16 3.44
C TYR A 44 -6.05 2.17 3.46
N SER A 45 -6.21 3.22 4.27
CA SER A 45 -5.21 4.26 4.43
C SER A 45 -4.68 4.25 5.86
N LEU A 46 -3.38 4.51 5.98
CA LEU A 46 -2.65 4.57 7.24
C LEU A 46 -2.15 6.00 7.41
N VAL A 47 -2.61 6.67 8.46
CA VAL A 47 -2.23 8.05 8.78
C VAL A 47 -1.30 8.02 9.98
N TRP A 48 -0.10 8.52 9.79
CA TRP A 48 0.89 8.69 10.86
C TRP A 48 1.44 10.11 10.82
N ARG A 49 1.66 10.68 12.00
CA ARG A 49 2.29 11.99 12.15
C ARG A 49 3.75 11.73 12.51
N LYS A 50 4.66 12.11 11.60
CA LYS A 50 6.10 12.09 11.89
C LYS A 50 6.38 13.00 13.10
N PRO A 51 7.01 12.49 14.17
CA PRO A 51 7.48 13.36 15.24
C PRO A 51 8.50 14.34 14.64
N GLY A 52 8.34 15.63 14.95
CA GLY A 52 9.24 16.66 14.42
C GLY A 52 10.69 16.35 14.80
N PRO A 53 11.68 16.71 13.96
CA PRO A 53 13.07 16.67 14.38
C PRO A 53 13.20 17.62 15.59
N GLN A 54 13.54 17.07 16.75
CA GLN A 54 13.98 17.85 17.90
C GLN A 54 15.33 18.53 17.63
#